data_AF-A0A7W4B386-F1
#
_entry.id   AF-A0A7W4B386-F1
#
_cell.length_a   1.000
_cell.length_b   1.000
_cell.length_c   1.000
_cell.angle_alpha   90.00
_cell.angle_beta   90.00
_cell.angle_gamma   90.00
#
_symmetry.space_group_name_H-M   'P 1'
#
loop_
_entity.id
_entity.type
_entity.pdbx_description
1 polymer ?
#
loop_
_entity_poly.entity_id
_entity_poly.type
_entity_poly.pdbx_seq_one_letter_code
_entity_poly.pdbx_strand_id
1 'polypeptide(L)'
;AEDNSRQTPVMIHRAILGSLERFIGILIEEYAGKFPTWLAPMQVVVMNITDKQADYVEEIVKFFKEQGIRASFDLRNEKIGFKIREHTLRRVPYLLVVGDQEMENKEVAVRTRDGIDIGKLKLEDFAAMIRQQISLRSLKLLEE
;
A
#
# COMPACT_ATOMS: atom_id res chain seq x y z
N ALA A 1 47.61 5.13 23.23
CA ALA A 1 47.21 6.47 22.74
C ALA A 1 48.28 6.91 21.73
N GLU A 2 48.35 8.18 21.30
CA GLU A 2 49.47 8.68 20.46
C GLU A 2 50.86 8.34 21.04
N ASP A 3 50.91 8.12 22.35
CA ASP A 3 52.06 7.69 23.15
C ASP A 3 52.28 6.16 23.22
N ASN A 4 51.61 5.36 22.39
CA ASN A 4 51.68 3.89 22.40
C ASN A 4 51.26 3.21 23.73
N SER A 5 50.64 3.95 24.65
CA SER A 5 50.14 3.39 25.91
C SER A 5 48.88 2.56 25.72
N ARG A 6 48.68 1.54 26.57
CA ARG A 6 47.42 0.81 26.65
C ARG A 6 46.33 1.74 27.18
N GLN A 7 45.27 1.91 26.40
CA GLN A 7 44.12 2.75 26.75
C GLN A 7 42.85 1.89 26.78
N THR A 8 41.96 2.16 27.72
CA THR A 8 40.64 1.51 27.77
C THR A 8 39.70 2.24 26.80
N PRO A 9 39.06 1.55 25.84
CA PRO A 9 38.11 2.20 24.94
C PRO A 9 36.82 2.57 25.68
N VAL A 10 36.13 3.59 25.17
CA VAL A 10 34.75 3.90 25.57
C VAL A 10 33.80 2.99 24.79
N MET A 11 32.81 2.42 25.46
CA MET A 11 31.78 1.58 24.83
C MET A 11 30.46 2.36 24.73
N ILE A 12 29.96 2.53 23.50
CA ILE A 12 28.66 3.18 23.25
C ILE A 12 27.67 2.13 22.77
N HIS A 13 26.63 1.89 23.57
CA HIS A 13 25.52 1.01 23.21
C HIS A 13 24.41 1.86 22.59
N ARG A 14 23.88 1.45 21.42
CA ARG A 14 22.71 2.12 20.82
C ARG A 14 21.77 1.12 20.16
N ALA A 15 20.48 1.39 20.29
CA ALA A 15 19.41 0.81 19.47
C ALA A 15 18.46 1.94 19.09
N ILE A 16 18.31 2.23 17.79
CA ILE A 16 17.53 3.39 17.33
C ILE A 16 16.03 3.14 17.52
N LEU A 17 15.56 1.96 17.12
CA LEU A 17 14.16 1.55 17.25
C LEU A 17 13.90 0.68 18.49
N GLY A 18 14.95 0.27 19.20
CA GLY A 18 14.88 -0.81 20.17
C GLY A 18 14.69 -2.18 19.50
N SER A 19 13.72 -2.96 19.94
CA SER A 19 13.29 -4.23 19.32
C SER A 19 12.26 -3.99 18.22
N LEU A 20 12.27 -4.80 17.16
CA LEU A 20 11.31 -4.68 16.06
C LEU A 20 9.86 -4.90 16.52
N GLU A 21 9.63 -5.85 17.43
CA GLU A 21 8.32 -6.18 17.96
C GLU A 21 7.68 -5.00 18.68
N ARG A 22 8.45 -4.36 19.60
CA ARG A 22 8.01 -3.15 20.30
C ARG A 22 7.77 -2.00 19.34
N PHE A 23 8.67 -1.79 18.37
CA PHE A 23 8.53 -0.69 17.42
C PHE A 23 7.30 -0.87 16.53
N ILE A 24 7.03 -2.09 16.05
CA ILE A 24 5.80 -2.40 15.30
C ILE A 24 4.56 -2.17 16.19
N GLY A 25 4.59 -2.55 17.47
CA GLY A 25 3.52 -2.27 18.41
C GLY A 25 3.20 -0.76 18.51
N ILE A 26 4.25 0.07 18.67
CA ILE A 26 4.12 1.53 18.68
C ILE A 26 3.51 2.04 17.37
N LEU A 27 3.98 1.54 16.22
CA LEU A 27 3.42 1.95 14.92
C LEU A 27 1.95 1.54 14.75
N ILE A 28 1.54 0.37 15.27
CA ILE A 28 0.13 -0.05 15.24
C ILE A 28 -0.73 0.92 16.04
N GLU A 29 -0.29 1.31 17.24
CA GLU A 29 -0.99 2.25 18.11
C GLU A 29 -1.05 3.66 17.48
N GLU A 30 0.09 4.20 17.04
CA GLU A 30 0.19 5.53 16.43
C GLU A 30 -0.71 5.68 15.20
N TYR A 31 -0.69 4.69 14.30
CA TYR A 31 -1.49 4.74 13.08
C TYR A 31 -2.91 4.17 13.25
N ALA A 32 -3.27 3.62 14.42
CA ALA A 32 -4.50 2.84 14.59
C ALA A 32 -4.70 1.77 13.48
N GLY A 33 -3.59 1.13 13.09
CA GLY A 33 -3.51 0.17 11.97
C GLY A 33 -3.53 0.76 10.56
N LYS A 34 -3.71 2.08 10.40
CA LYS A 34 -3.66 2.79 9.11
C LYS A 34 -2.21 3.07 8.67
N PHE A 35 -1.42 2.02 8.47
CA PHE A 35 -0.02 2.19 8.06
C PHE A 35 0.14 3.00 6.76
N PRO A 36 1.22 3.80 6.64
CA PRO A 36 1.62 4.39 5.37
C PRO A 36 1.79 3.33 4.28
N THR A 37 1.60 3.70 3.01
CA THR A 37 1.63 2.76 1.87
C THR A 37 2.88 1.88 1.87
N TRP A 38 4.05 2.43 2.17
CA TRP A 38 5.31 1.66 2.17
C TRP A 38 5.36 0.57 3.25
N LEU A 39 4.66 0.74 4.38
CA LEU A 39 4.58 -0.23 5.47
C LEU A 39 3.35 -1.15 5.39
N ALA A 40 2.31 -0.76 4.67
CA ALA A 40 1.05 -1.51 4.64
C ALA A 40 1.24 -2.96 4.12
N PRO A 41 0.79 -4.00 4.85
CA PRO A 41 0.95 -5.40 4.41
C PRO A 41 0.35 -5.67 3.03
N MET A 42 -0.81 -5.06 2.76
CA MET A 42 -1.42 -4.98 1.44
C MET A 42 -1.52 -3.51 1.06
N GLN A 43 -1.04 -3.14 -0.13
CA GLN A 43 -1.00 -1.75 -0.58
C GLN A 43 -2.19 -1.41 -1.46
N VAL A 44 -2.55 -2.34 -2.34
CA VAL A 44 -3.60 -2.16 -3.35
C VAL A 44 -4.49 -3.41 -3.37
N VAL A 45 -5.80 -3.22 -3.39
CA VAL A 45 -6.75 -4.28 -3.75
C VAL A 45 -7.55 -3.87 -4.96
N VAL A 46 -7.64 -4.76 -5.95
CA VAL A 46 -8.35 -4.56 -7.21
C VAL A 46 -9.63 -5.39 -7.22
N MET A 47 -10.76 -4.76 -7.52
CA MET A 47 -12.09 -5.37 -7.40
C MET A 47 -12.84 -5.23 -8.71
N ASN A 48 -13.40 -6.33 -9.20
CA ASN A 48 -14.39 -6.31 -10.28
C ASN A 48 -15.80 -6.01 -9.75
N ILE A 49 -16.64 -5.45 -10.63
CA ILE A 49 -18.09 -5.31 -10.41
C ILE A 49 -18.82 -6.60 -10.80
N THR A 50 -18.39 -7.24 -11.89
CA THR A 50 -18.97 -8.48 -12.43
C THR A 50 -17.87 -9.43 -12.91
N ASP A 51 -18.22 -10.69 -13.20
CA ASP A 51 -17.24 -11.68 -13.66
C ASP A 51 -16.58 -11.32 -15.00
N LYS A 52 -17.20 -10.43 -15.80
CA LYS A 52 -16.64 -9.98 -17.08
C LYS A 52 -15.28 -9.29 -16.97
N GLN A 53 -15.01 -8.64 -15.84
CA GLN A 53 -13.76 -7.90 -15.64
C GLN A 53 -12.67 -8.74 -14.93
N ALA A 54 -12.92 -10.01 -14.65
CA ALA A 54 -12.01 -10.85 -13.86
C ALA A 54 -10.61 -10.94 -14.47
N ASP A 55 -10.52 -11.23 -15.76
CA ASP A 55 -9.23 -11.35 -16.46
C ASP A 55 -8.43 -10.05 -16.41
N TYR A 56 -9.08 -8.90 -16.66
CA TYR A 56 -8.42 -7.60 -16.60
C TYR A 56 -7.97 -7.24 -15.18
N VAL A 57 -8.73 -7.61 -14.15
CA VAL A 57 -8.32 -7.45 -12.74
C VAL A 57 -7.08 -8.28 -12.42
N GLU A 58 -7.00 -9.53 -12.91
CA GLU A 58 -5.81 -10.37 -12.73
C GLU A 58 -4.59 -9.80 -13.46
N GLU A 59 -4.76 -9.28 -14.67
CA GLU A 59 -3.72 -8.59 -15.44
C GLU A 59 -3.16 -7.38 -14.69
N ILE A 60 -4.05 -6.54 -14.14
CA ILE A 60 -3.67 -5.38 -13.32
C ILE A 60 -2.84 -5.82 -12.10
N VAL A 61 -3.29 -6.85 -11.37
CA VAL A 61 -2.57 -7.33 -10.18
C VAL A 61 -1.21 -7.89 -10.54
N LYS A 62 -1.11 -8.62 -11.66
CA LYS A 62 0.17 -9.12 -12.17
C LYS A 62 1.11 -7.95 -12.51
N PHE A 63 0.61 -6.95 -13.22
CA PHE A 63 1.35 -5.73 -13.54
C PHE A 63 1.89 -5.04 -12.28
N PHE A 64 1.06 -4.85 -11.24
CA PHE A 64 1.52 -4.26 -9.99
C PHE A 64 2.60 -5.09 -9.29
N LYS A 65 2.46 -6.43 -9.27
CA LYS A 65 3.45 -7.32 -8.65
C LYS A 65 4.80 -7.27 -9.37
N GLU A 66 4.81 -7.21 -10.69
CA GLU A 66 6.04 -7.04 -11.49
C GLU A 66 6.75 -5.72 -11.19
N GLN A 67 6.00 -4.71 -10.74
CA GLN A 67 6.50 -3.40 -10.32
C GLN A 67 6.90 -3.34 -8.83
N GLY A 68 6.80 -4.46 -8.09
CA GLY A 68 7.12 -4.53 -6.66
C GLY A 68 6.04 -3.97 -5.72
N ILE A 69 4.83 -3.73 -6.23
CA ILE A 69 3.67 -3.28 -5.43
C ILE A 69 2.95 -4.51 -4.86
N ARG A 70 2.64 -4.46 -3.56
CA ARG A 70 1.88 -5.51 -2.86
C ARG A 70 0.40 -5.37 -3.19
N ALA A 71 -0.02 -6.03 -4.26
CA ALA A 71 -1.39 -6.01 -4.76
C ALA A 71 -2.07 -7.38 -4.68
N SER A 72 -3.39 -7.37 -4.47
CA SER A 72 -4.27 -8.54 -4.55
C SER A 72 -5.56 -8.18 -5.30
N PHE A 73 -6.28 -9.18 -5.77
CA PHE A 73 -7.62 -9.01 -6.32
C PHE A 73 -8.70 -9.52 -5.35
N ASP A 74 -9.93 -9.09 -5.56
CA ASP A 74 -11.14 -9.64 -4.94
C ASP A 74 -12.24 -9.83 -6.00
N LEU A 75 -12.28 -11.07 -6.52
CA LEU A 75 -13.17 -11.50 -7.59
C LEU A 75 -14.47 -12.15 -7.07
N ARG A 76 -14.75 -12.09 -5.76
CA ARG A 76 -15.96 -12.70 -5.19
C ARG A 76 -17.22 -12.07 -5.81
N ASN A 77 -18.27 -12.87 -6.00
CA ASN A 77 -19.56 -12.37 -6.46
C ASN A 77 -20.32 -11.68 -5.31
N GLU A 78 -19.80 -10.52 -4.89
CA GLU A 78 -20.32 -9.69 -3.81
C GLU A 78 -20.53 -8.27 -4.31
N LYS A 79 -21.46 -7.54 -3.69
CA LYS A 79 -21.68 -6.12 -4.04
C LYS A 79 -20.39 -5.32 -3.85
N ILE A 80 -20.07 -4.43 -4.79
CA ILE A 80 -18.81 -3.65 -4.74
C ILE A 80 -18.67 -2.85 -3.43
N GLY A 81 -19.78 -2.31 -2.89
CA GLY A 81 -19.77 -1.62 -1.59
C GLY A 81 -19.41 -2.53 -0.41
N PHE A 82 -19.73 -3.82 -0.48
CA PHE A 82 -19.31 -4.81 0.52
C PHE A 82 -17.80 -5.04 0.45
N LYS A 83 -17.26 -5.27 -0.76
CA LYS A 83 -15.81 -5.43 -0.97
C LYS A 83 -15.03 -4.20 -0.49
N ILE A 84 -15.47 -2.99 -0.88
CA ILE A 84 -14.88 -1.73 -0.44
C ILE A 84 -14.87 -1.64 1.09
N ARG A 85 -16.00 -1.91 1.74
CA ARG A 85 -16.10 -1.85 3.21
C ARG A 85 -15.15 -2.83 3.89
N GLU A 86 -15.06 -4.07 3.40
CA GLU A 86 -14.17 -5.08 3.96
C GLU A 86 -12.70 -4.66 3.88
N HIS A 87 -12.24 -4.19 2.71
CA HIS A 87 -10.84 -3.79 2.53
C HIS A 87 -10.49 -2.47 3.23
N THR A 88 -11.47 -1.55 3.37
CA THR A 88 -11.34 -0.37 4.24
C THR A 88 -11.14 -0.75 5.70
N LEU A 89 -11.86 -1.76 6.21
CA LEU A 89 -11.67 -2.27 7.58
C LEU A 89 -10.30 -2.94 7.75
N ARG A 90 -9.79 -3.60 6.69
CA ARG A 90 -8.42 -4.15 6.63
C ARG A 90 -7.33 -3.08 6.42
N ARG A 91 -7.69 -1.80 6.34
CA ARG A 91 -6.79 -0.65 6.21
C ARG A 91 -5.91 -0.63 4.95
N VAL A 92 -6.35 -1.29 3.88
CA VAL A 92 -5.64 -1.29 2.58
C VAL A 92 -5.60 0.15 2.03
N PRO A 93 -4.42 0.75 1.82
CA PRO A 93 -4.29 2.15 1.39
C PRO A 93 -5.14 2.53 0.18
N TYR A 94 -5.11 1.70 -0.87
CA TYR A 94 -5.81 1.96 -2.13
C TYR A 94 -6.73 0.83 -2.54
N LEU A 95 -7.94 1.21 -2.93
CA LEU A 95 -9.01 0.35 -3.39
C LEU A 95 -9.29 0.71 -4.84
N LEU A 96 -9.01 -0.21 -5.76
CA LEU A 96 -9.26 -0.03 -7.18
C LEU A 96 -10.52 -0.76 -7.59
N VAL A 97 -11.42 -0.04 -8.24
CA VAL A 97 -12.65 -0.60 -8.82
C VAL A 97 -12.51 -0.63 -10.33
N VAL A 98 -12.88 -1.77 -10.90
CA VAL A 98 -12.84 -2.01 -12.34
C VAL A 98 -14.23 -2.44 -12.82
N GLY A 99 -14.88 -1.56 -13.57
CA GLY A 99 -16.09 -1.84 -14.33
C GLY A 99 -15.80 -1.98 -15.82
N ASP A 100 -16.87 -2.04 -16.62
CA ASP A 100 -16.77 -2.15 -18.08
C ASP A 100 -16.02 -0.95 -18.69
N GLN A 101 -16.31 0.27 -18.22
CA GLN A 101 -15.67 1.49 -18.73
C GLN A 101 -14.17 1.52 -18.43
N GLU A 102 -13.76 1.10 -17.23
CA GLU A 102 -12.35 1.04 -16.83
C GLU A 102 -11.59 -0.01 -17.64
N MET A 103 -12.23 -1.15 -17.91
CA MET A 103 -11.66 -2.21 -18.75
C MET A 103 -11.47 -1.75 -20.20
N GLU A 104 -12.45 -1.07 -20.79
CA GLU A 104 -12.36 -0.54 -22.16
C GLU A 104 -11.26 0.53 -22.30
N ASN A 105 -11.12 1.40 -21.30
CA ASN A 105 -10.17 2.52 -21.36
C ASN A 105 -8.77 2.20 -20.83
N LYS A 106 -8.53 0.99 -20.30
CA LYS A 106 -7.32 0.62 -19.55
C LYS A 106 -7.06 1.54 -18.35
N GLU A 107 -8.14 1.86 -17.64
CA GLU A 107 -8.14 2.73 -16.46
C GLU A 107 -8.47 1.93 -15.21
N VAL A 108 -8.35 2.59 -14.06
CA VAL A 108 -8.80 2.12 -12.75
C VAL A 108 -9.49 3.27 -12.01
N ALA A 109 -10.63 3.00 -11.38
CA ALA A 109 -11.25 3.96 -10.47
C ALA A 109 -10.59 3.82 -9.09
N VAL A 110 -9.94 4.89 -8.62
CA VAL A 110 -9.07 4.88 -7.44
C VAL A 110 -9.78 5.49 -6.25
N ARG A 111 -9.81 4.74 -5.14
CA ARG A 111 -10.31 5.23 -3.86
C ARG A 111 -9.31 4.97 -2.74
N THR A 112 -9.20 5.89 -1.79
CA THR A 112 -8.42 5.67 -0.57
C THR A 112 -9.25 4.98 0.51
N ARG A 113 -8.58 4.34 1.48
CA ARG A 113 -9.26 3.79 2.68
C ARG A 113 -9.99 4.83 3.52
N ASP A 114 -9.64 6.11 3.40
CA ASP A 114 -10.27 7.20 4.13
C ASP A 114 -11.52 7.72 3.40
N GLY A 115 -11.86 7.09 2.27
CA GLY A 115 -13.08 7.33 1.53
C GLY A 115 -12.98 8.44 0.49
N ILE A 116 -11.77 8.96 0.24
CA ILE A 116 -11.50 9.94 -0.82
C ILE A 116 -11.55 9.21 -2.16
N ASP A 117 -12.32 9.77 -3.09
CA ASP A 117 -12.41 9.32 -4.46
C ASP A 117 -11.48 10.17 -5.32
N ILE A 118 -10.42 9.55 -5.83
CA ILE A 118 -9.42 10.21 -6.68
C ILE A 118 -9.91 10.19 -8.15
N GLY A 119 -10.97 9.43 -8.44
CA GLY A 119 -11.52 9.28 -9.78
C GLY A 119 -10.76 8.24 -10.61
N LYS A 120 -10.86 8.37 -11.93
CA LYS A 120 -10.29 7.43 -12.88
C LYS A 120 -8.89 7.86 -13.27
N LEU A 121 -7.94 6.95 -13.16
CA LEU A 121 -6.57 7.15 -13.60
C LEU A 121 -6.18 6.02 -14.56
N LYS A 122 -5.27 6.32 -15.48
CA LYS A 122 -4.61 5.26 -16.24
C LYS A 122 -3.81 4.38 -15.30
N LEU A 123 -3.78 3.08 -15.62
CA LEU A 123 -3.10 2.08 -14.79
C LEU A 123 -1.63 2.44 -14.56
N GLU A 124 -0.93 2.86 -15.62
CA GLU A 124 0.49 3.18 -15.61
C GLU A 124 0.79 4.43 -14.77
N ASP A 125 -0.05 5.46 -14.89
CA ASP A 125 0.11 6.72 -14.15
C ASP A 125 -0.06 6.47 -12.65
N PHE A 126 -1.11 5.73 -12.27
CA PHE A 126 -1.35 5.36 -10.88
C PHE A 126 -0.20 4.51 -10.31
N ALA A 127 0.31 3.54 -11.09
CA ALA A 127 1.45 2.74 -10.68
C ALA A 127 2.71 3.57 -10.44
N ALA A 128 3.00 4.55 -11.32
CA ALA A 128 4.12 5.46 -11.16
C ALA A 128 3.99 6.30 -9.88
N MET A 129 2.80 6.84 -9.61
CA MET A 129 2.51 7.62 -8.41
C MET A 129 2.70 6.80 -7.13
N ILE A 130 2.16 5.58 -7.07
CA ILE A 130 2.34 4.68 -5.92
C ILE A 130 3.81 4.31 -5.72
N ARG A 131 4.53 3.98 -6.80
CA ARG A 131 5.96 3.64 -6.71
C ARG A 131 6.77 4.79 -6.13
N GLN A 132 6.51 6.01 -6.57
CA GLN A 132 7.16 7.20 -6.04
C GLN A 132 6.84 7.38 -4.55
N GLN A 133 5.57 7.25 -4.17
CA GLN A 133 5.13 7.34 -2.78
C GLN A 133 5.83 6.31 -1.88
N ILE A 134 5.93 5.05 -2.34
CA ILE A 134 6.60 3.96 -1.63
C ILE A 134 8.11 4.27 -1.50
N SER A 135 8.75 4.70 -2.58
CA SER A 135 10.18 5.03 -2.61
C SER A 135 10.53 6.17 -1.65
N LEU A 136 9.67 7.20 -1.59
CA LEU A 136 9.84 8.33 -0.67
C LEU A 136 9.46 8.00 0.77
N ARG A 137 8.92 6.80 1.02
CA ARG A 137 8.34 6.40 2.32
C ARG A 137 7.37 7.45 2.86
N SER A 138 6.57 8.04 1.97
CA SER A 138 5.61 9.08 2.34
C SER A 138 4.64 8.57 3.40
N LEU A 139 4.33 9.43 4.37
CA LEU A 139 3.37 9.13 5.44
C LEU A 139 1.92 9.33 4.99
N LYS A 140 1.70 10.20 4.01
CA LYS A 140 0.36 10.59 3.52
C LYS A 140 -0.05 9.78 2.30
N LEU A 141 -1.35 9.57 2.13
CA LEU A 141 -1.93 9.02 0.90
C LEU A 141 -1.91 10.04 -0.25
N LEU A 142 -2.20 9.60 -1.47
CA LEU A 142 -2.43 10.51 -2.58
C LEU A 142 -3.62 11.44 -2.26
N GLU A 143 -3.43 12.72 -2.55
CA GLU A 143 -4.42 13.80 -2.33
C GLU A 143 -4.80 14.08 -0.86
N GLU A 144 -3.94 13.67 0.09
CA GLU A 144 -4.03 13.95 1.54
C GLU A 144 -2.99 15.00 2.02
#